data_AF-A0A3A8I3V4-F1
#
_entry.id   AF-A0A3A8I3V4-F1
#
_cell.length_a   1.000
_cell.length_b   1.000
_cell.length_c   1.000
_cell.angle_alpha   90.00
_cell.angle_beta   90.00
_cell.angle_gamma   90.00
#
_symmetry.space_group_name_H-M   'P 1'
#
loop_
_entity.id
_entity.type
_entity.pdbx_description
1 polymer ?
#
loop_
_entity_poly.entity_id
_entity_poly.type
_entity_poly.pdbx_seq_one_letter_code
_entity_poly.pdbx_strand_id
1 'polypeptide(L)'
;MLGGIGVCALGIGAATRTLNADAKVVFVNGLDVPVTVTAGSAHFTIGANSHHRWQLPIGPLEVDIQGKQGRLSQETVLLTGEEGLFVYNVLGAAPLYKTTVTYSVNRPSSQSDAPPRVLAGTTFQHVGRVDYMLTEPPERITMRKEDGRSTMRTHLGRAKGGWKSSYGWLMSLHRTEDAARLTEGIWKALPDTPEVEYAATAAKLMAAREEGLLASLAASRAHRDANPEDMDVQRMWMHDMRRAGRIDDVRAHYQAAVEREPGSLLLGILLARLEPEPAGTERLNALMRDHAGEPLLRRALAVRHTRQQRWAEALPLLEAMEQGDPDYARYLSTHVETLVALGRRKEAARKLSEHLLRLKDEMDRLDLNDVLLYARVVGHASQEGSANEAMRQLVENAQKDRPEGIVAVWLAASLGQQVDAEKLRAVPPEYGLAGAARVLMALAEEPEFAARAAASADFLGFRQLDTETGILLAAEFERLGDAALAVKMLDVSNADLGYGELQDVLRGKLPVDSLTTLDWGERAALHLVLARQLDARGQDSKAAYALVKKAVLLPGAVSIALQNWDRPKASNAVAGDSVP
;
A
#
# COMPACT_ATOMS: atom_id res chain seq x y z
N MET A 1 -1.21 -50.99 63.19
CA MET A 1 -2.25 -50.07 62.68
C MET A 1 -1.68 -48.67 62.60
N LEU A 2 -1.04 -48.28 61.49
CA LEU A 2 -0.62 -46.91 61.16
C LEU A 2 0.00 -46.97 59.75
N GLY A 3 -0.80 -46.77 58.70
CA GLY A 3 -0.30 -46.90 57.32
C GLY A 3 -1.30 -46.60 56.20
N GLY A 4 -2.39 -45.88 56.48
CA GLY A 4 -3.47 -45.66 55.50
C GLY A 4 -3.85 -44.20 55.23
N ILE A 5 -3.28 -43.22 55.96
CA ILE A 5 -3.74 -41.83 55.90
C ILE A 5 -2.86 -40.96 54.95
N GLY A 6 -1.67 -41.42 54.56
CA GLY A 6 -0.72 -40.62 53.77
C GLY A 6 -1.00 -40.53 52.27
N VAL A 7 -1.71 -41.49 51.67
CA VAL A 7 -1.84 -41.58 50.20
C VAL A 7 -3.08 -40.86 49.66
N CYS A 8 -4.18 -40.82 50.41
CA CYS A 8 -5.36 -40.04 50.02
C CYS A 8 -5.15 -38.52 50.18
N ALA A 9 -4.32 -38.07 51.12
CA ALA A 9 -4.02 -36.65 51.31
C ALA A 9 -3.15 -36.07 50.18
N LEU A 10 -2.25 -36.86 49.58
CA LEU A 10 -1.42 -36.43 48.45
C LEU A 10 -2.19 -36.43 47.12
N GLY A 11 -3.12 -37.38 46.91
CA GLY A 11 -4.00 -37.40 45.72
C GLY A 11 -5.05 -36.28 45.73
N ILE A 12 -5.66 -35.99 46.88
CA ILE A 12 -6.59 -34.86 47.03
C ILE A 12 -5.81 -33.54 46.98
N GLY A 13 -4.60 -33.47 47.52
CA GLY A 13 -3.73 -32.28 47.45
C GLY A 13 -3.24 -31.94 46.03
N ALA A 14 -2.97 -32.93 45.17
CA ALA A 14 -2.56 -32.71 43.79
C ALA A 14 -3.74 -32.37 42.85
N ALA A 15 -4.92 -32.96 43.08
CA ALA A 15 -6.15 -32.61 42.36
C ALA A 15 -6.71 -31.23 42.80
N THR A 16 -6.59 -30.85 44.08
CA THR A 16 -6.96 -29.50 44.55
C THR A 16 -5.93 -28.44 44.16
N ARG A 17 -4.64 -28.78 44.02
CA ARG A 17 -3.64 -27.84 43.47
C ARG A 17 -3.84 -27.52 42.00
N THR A 18 -4.36 -28.46 41.22
CA THR A 18 -4.68 -28.23 39.80
C THR A 18 -6.04 -27.57 39.61
N LEU A 19 -7.00 -27.80 40.51
CA LEU A 19 -8.28 -27.08 40.55
C LEU A 19 -8.18 -25.63 41.07
N ASN A 20 -7.10 -25.28 41.79
CA ASN A 20 -6.82 -23.92 42.28
C ASN A 20 -5.58 -23.28 41.63
N ALA A 21 -5.14 -23.79 40.48
CA ALA A 21 -4.04 -23.17 39.76
C ALA A 21 -4.58 -22.01 38.91
N ASP A 22 -4.10 -20.80 39.21
CA ASP A 22 -4.46 -19.60 38.46
C ASP A 22 -3.42 -19.31 37.38
N ALA A 23 -3.91 -18.95 36.19
CA ALA A 23 -3.10 -18.39 35.12
C ALA A 23 -2.99 -16.86 35.27
N LYS A 24 -1.82 -16.31 34.91
CA LYS A 24 -1.60 -14.86 34.88
C LYS A 24 -2.13 -14.30 33.57
N VAL A 25 -3.08 -13.37 33.67
CA VAL A 25 -3.67 -12.69 32.51
C VAL A 25 -3.45 -11.19 32.63
N VAL A 26 -2.96 -10.55 31.57
CA VAL A 26 -2.98 -9.09 31.45
C VAL A 26 -4.03 -8.68 30.43
N PHE A 27 -4.94 -7.83 30.86
CA PHE A 27 -5.92 -7.19 29.98
C PHE A 27 -5.37 -5.83 29.58
N VAL A 28 -5.31 -5.56 28.28
CA VAL A 28 -4.75 -4.32 27.73
C VAL A 28 -5.80 -3.63 26.87
N ASN A 29 -6.09 -2.36 27.20
CA ASN A 29 -6.96 -1.51 26.40
C ASN A 29 -6.12 -0.57 25.55
N GLY A 30 -6.25 -0.68 24.22
CA GLY A 30 -5.62 0.22 23.24
C GLY A 30 -6.54 1.29 22.67
N LEU A 31 -7.78 1.37 23.17
CA LEU A 31 -8.77 2.36 22.75
C LEU A 31 -8.57 3.69 23.50
N ASP A 32 -9.08 4.75 22.89
CA ASP A 32 -9.06 6.11 23.44
C ASP A 32 -10.18 6.35 24.48
N VAL A 33 -10.96 5.32 24.77
CA VAL A 33 -12.04 5.30 25.75
C VAL A 33 -11.86 4.15 26.75
N PRO A 34 -12.34 4.28 27.99
CA PRO A 34 -12.36 3.18 28.93
C PRO A 34 -13.34 2.08 28.48
N VAL A 35 -13.07 0.84 28.90
CA VAL A 35 -13.94 -0.31 28.68
C VAL A 35 -14.18 -1.05 29.99
N THR A 36 -15.34 -1.70 30.08
CA THR A 36 -15.67 -2.60 31.19
C THR A 36 -15.50 -4.04 30.72
N VAL A 37 -14.80 -4.82 31.52
CA VAL A 37 -14.47 -6.22 31.25
C VAL A 37 -15.15 -7.09 32.28
N THR A 38 -15.88 -8.09 31.80
CA THR A 38 -16.35 -9.21 32.63
C THR A 38 -15.62 -10.47 32.17
N ALA A 39 -14.80 -11.05 33.04
CA ALA A 39 -14.00 -12.24 32.75
C ALA A 39 -14.28 -13.30 33.83
N GLY A 40 -15.12 -14.28 33.51
CA GLY A 40 -15.67 -15.21 34.51
C GLY A 40 -16.41 -14.45 35.61
N SER A 41 -15.95 -14.57 36.86
CA SER A 41 -16.51 -13.83 38.01
C SER A 41 -15.89 -12.44 38.23
N ALA A 42 -14.82 -12.09 37.52
CA ALA A 42 -14.16 -10.80 37.65
C ALA A 42 -14.89 -9.74 36.81
N HIS A 43 -15.17 -8.57 37.38
CA HIS A 43 -15.79 -7.44 36.69
C HIS A 43 -15.05 -6.15 37.05
N PHE A 44 -14.49 -5.45 36.05
CA PHE A 44 -13.65 -4.28 36.28
C PHE A 44 -13.57 -3.36 35.04
N THR A 45 -13.22 -2.10 35.26
CA THR A 45 -12.99 -1.12 34.18
C THR A 45 -11.50 -0.95 33.91
N ILE A 46 -11.11 -0.89 32.65
CA ILE A 46 -9.75 -0.55 32.20
C ILE A 46 -9.80 0.83 31.55
N GLY A 47 -8.98 1.76 32.04
CA GLY A 47 -8.86 3.10 31.46
C GLY A 47 -8.42 3.08 29.99
N ALA A 48 -8.63 4.20 29.28
CA ALA A 48 -8.11 4.40 27.93
C ALA A 48 -6.59 4.20 27.92
N ASN A 49 -6.07 3.50 26.90
CA ASN A 49 -4.64 3.20 26.77
C ASN A 49 -3.99 2.66 28.08
N SER A 50 -4.70 1.83 28.84
CA SER A 50 -4.24 1.26 30.13
C SER A 50 -4.23 -0.27 30.13
N HIS A 51 -3.74 -0.89 31.21
CA HIS A 51 -3.73 -2.35 31.38
C HIS A 51 -3.91 -2.77 32.83
N HIS A 52 -4.61 -3.88 33.07
CA HIS A 52 -4.81 -4.48 34.39
C HIS A 52 -4.32 -5.94 34.39
N ARG A 53 -3.80 -6.39 35.54
CA ARG A 53 -3.27 -7.75 35.72
C ARG A 53 -4.20 -8.52 36.64
N TRP A 54 -4.52 -9.76 36.27
CA TRP A 54 -5.38 -10.65 37.03
C TRP A 54 -4.77 -12.05 37.11
N GLN A 55 -5.14 -12.77 38.16
CA GLN A 55 -4.96 -14.21 38.27
C GLN A 55 -6.34 -14.83 38.13
N LEU A 56 -6.50 -15.71 37.15
CA LEU A 56 -7.80 -16.31 36.81
C LEU A 56 -7.65 -17.83 36.74
N PRO A 57 -8.70 -18.59 37.12
CA PRO A 57 -8.65 -20.05 37.11
C PRO A 57 -8.31 -20.58 35.71
N ILE A 58 -7.48 -21.63 35.65
CA ILE A 58 -7.23 -22.37 34.42
C ILE A 58 -8.53 -23.02 33.91
N GLY A 59 -8.75 -22.99 32.60
CA GLY A 59 -9.94 -23.51 31.94
C GLY A 59 -10.55 -22.52 30.94
N PRO A 60 -11.72 -22.85 30.38
CA PRO A 60 -12.48 -21.92 29.55
C PRO A 60 -12.88 -20.69 30.36
N LEU A 61 -12.62 -19.51 29.80
CA LEU A 61 -12.93 -18.22 30.37
C LEU A 61 -13.80 -17.44 29.38
N GLU A 62 -15.04 -17.17 29.78
CA GLU A 62 -15.91 -16.22 29.08
C GLU A 62 -15.43 -14.80 29.35
N VAL A 63 -15.21 -14.03 28.28
CA VAL A 63 -14.85 -12.61 28.34
C VAL A 63 -15.88 -11.78 27.58
N ASP A 64 -16.53 -10.87 28.29
CA ASP A 64 -17.46 -9.87 27.73
C ASP A 64 -16.83 -8.47 27.88
N ILE A 65 -16.72 -7.75 26.76
CA ILE A 65 -16.19 -6.40 26.71
C ILE A 65 -17.33 -5.44 26.41
N GLN A 66 -17.53 -4.46 27.28
CA GLN A 66 -18.54 -3.43 27.13
C GLN A 66 -17.89 -2.05 27.00
N GLY A 67 -18.29 -1.33 25.96
CA GLY A 67 -17.98 0.09 25.76
C GLY A 67 -19.13 0.97 26.23
N LYS A 68 -19.00 2.28 26.02
CA LYS A 68 -20.03 3.26 26.40
C LYS A 68 -21.40 2.99 25.72
N GLN A 69 -21.37 2.51 24.48
CA GLN A 69 -22.58 2.33 23.66
C GLN A 69 -23.13 0.90 23.68
N GLY A 70 -22.53 -0.01 24.44
CA GLY A 70 -22.97 -1.40 24.55
C GLY A 70 -21.82 -2.40 24.43
N ARG A 71 -22.18 -3.65 24.17
CA ARG A 71 -21.23 -4.75 24.02
C ARG A 71 -20.36 -4.57 22.77
N LEU A 72 -19.04 -4.67 22.94
CA LEU A 72 -18.04 -4.60 21.88
C LEU A 72 -17.61 -5.99 21.40
N SER A 73 -17.36 -6.92 22.32
CA SER A 73 -17.10 -8.32 22.00
C SER A 73 -17.57 -9.25 23.12
N GLN A 74 -17.83 -10.49 22.75
CA GLN A 74 -18.02 -11.60 23.68
C GLN A 74 -17.36 -12.83 23.07
N GLU A 75 -16.44 -13.45 23.81
CA GLU A 75 -15.71 -14.64 23.34
C GLU A 75 -15.32 -15.55 24.51
N THR A 76 -15.14 -16.83 24.21
CA THR A 76 -14.59 -17.82 25.14
C THR A 76 -13.12 -18.04 24.81
N VAL A 77 -12.23 -17.79 25.77
CA VAL A 77 -10.79 -18.06 25.63
C VAL A 77 -10.38 -19.23 26.53
N LEU A 78 -9.30 -19.93 26.18
CA LEU A 78 -8.80 -21.05 26.98
C LEU A 78 -7.53 -20.64 27.74
N LEU A 79 -7.62 -20.61 29.07
CA LEU A 79 -6.44 -20.51 29.93
C LEU A 79 -5.88 -21.90 30.20
N THR A 80 -4.61 -22.13 29.86
CA THR A 80 -3.91 -23.38 30.13
C THR A 80 -2.95 -23.22 31.31
N GLY A 81 -2.52 -24.35 31.90
CA GLY A 81 -1.53 -24.38 32.98
C GLY A 81 -0.09 -24.18 32.53
N GLU A 82 0.13 -23.73 31.31
CA GLU A 82 1.47 -23.43 30.79
C GLU A 82 2.08 -22.25 31.53
N GLU A 83 3.35 -22.37 31.93
CA GLU A 83 4.04 -21.27 32.57
C GLU A 83 4.12 -20.04 31.66
N GLY A 84 3.85 -18.87 32.23
CA GLY A 84 3.99 -17.61 31.52
C GLY A 84 2.83 -16.65 31.77
N LEU A 85 2.53 -15.89 30.72
CA LEU A 85 1.55 -14.83 30.72
C LEU A 85 0.60 -15.02 29.53
N PHE A 86 -0.70 -14.86 29.80
CA PHE A 86 -1.71 -14.67 28.78
C PHE A 86 -1.98 -13.17 28.61
N VAL A 87 -2.15 -12.74 27.37
CA VAL A 87 -2.49 -11.37 27.03
C VAL A 87 -3.89 -11.38 26.42
N TYR A 88 -4.78 -10.59 26.99
CA TYR A 88 -6.06 -10.23 26.39
C TYR A 88 -5.98 -8.77 25.93
N ASN A 89 -5.78 -8.56 24.65
CA ASN A 89 -5.74 -7.26 24.00
C ASN A 89 -7.15 -6.91 23.51
N VAL A 90 -7.79 -5.93 24.15
CA VAL A 90 -9.17 -5.53 23.83
C VAL A 90 -9.30 -5.20 22.34
N LEU A 91 -10.11 -5.99 21.63
CA LEU A 91 -10.30 -5.93 20.17
C LEU A 91 -9.00 -6.06 19.33
N GLY A 92 -7.89 -6.49 19.93
CA GLY A 92 -6.58 -6.46 19.30
C GLY A 92 -6.00 -5.04 19.12
N ALA A 93 -6.57 -4.02 19.78
CA ALA A 93 -6.32 -2.62 19.49
C ALA A 93 -5.01 -2.06 20.04
N ALA A 94 -4.48 -2.60 21.14
CA ALA A 94 -3.19 -2.11 21.65
C ALA A 94 -2.04 -2.52 20.73
N PRO A 95 -1.10 -1.61 20.41
CA PRO A 95 0.04 -1.88 19.53
C PRO A 95 1.12 -2.63 20.30
N LEU A 96 0.83 -3.90 20.58
CA LEU A 96 1.69 -4.78 21.36
C LEU A 96 2.72 -5.46 20.46
N TYR A 97 3.92 -5.62 20.99
CA TYR A 97 5.00 -6.36 20.33
C TYR A 97 5.80 -7.15 21.35
N LYS A 98 6.38 -8.26 20.90
CA LYS A 98 7.30 -9.07 21.70
C LYS A 98 8.68 -9.03 21.07
N THR A 99 9.69 -8.71 21.88
CA THR A 99 11.09 -8.71 21.45
C THR A 99 11.99 -9.29 22.55
N THR A 100 13.23 -9.57 22.19
CA THR A 100 14.28 -10.01 23.11
C THR A 100 15.26 -8.88 23.32
N VAL A 101 15.59 -8.61 24.58
CA VAL A 101 16.62 -7.65 24.99
C VAL A 101 17.84 -8.41 25.44
N THR A 102 19.00 -8.05 24.91
CA THR A 102 20.28 -8.68 25.27
C THR A 102 21.06 -7.75 26.19
N TYR A 103 21.46 -8.27 27.34
CA TYR A 103 22.36 -7.61 28.27
C TYR A 103 23.74 -8.25 28.22
N SER A 104 24.79 -7.42 28.31
CA SER A 104 26.17 -7.90 28.40
C SER A 104 26.96 -7.08 29.42
N VAL A 105 28.01 -7.68 29.99
CA VAL A 105 28.72 -7.17 31.17
C VAL A 105 29.24 -5.73 31.01
N ASN A 106 29.56 -5.30 29.78
CA ASN A 106 30.21 -4.01 29.50
C ASN A 106 29.57 -3.20 28.36
N ARG A 107 28.31 -3.48 27.99
CA ARG A 107 27.60 -2.69 26.97
C ARG A 107 26.19 -2.35 27.46
N PRO A 108 25.62 -1.21 27.02
CA PRO A 108 24.18 -0.96 27.18
C PRO A 108 23.37 -2.13 26.64
N SER A 109 22.16 -2.30 27.16
CA SER A 109 21.23 -3.25 26.59
C SER A 109 20.96 -2.91 25.14
N SER A 110 20.92 -3.93 24.30
CA SER A 110 20.53 -3.80 22.91
C SER A 110 19.28 -4.64 22.69
N GLN A 111 18.37 -4.12 21.86
CA GLN A 111 17.33 -4.98 21.30
C GLN A 111 17.99 -6.01 20.39
N SER A 112 17.37 -7.18 20.28
CA SER A 112 17.78 -8.20 19.31
C SER A 112 17.70 -7.64 17.89
N ASP A 113 18.61 -8.09 17.03
CA ASP A 113 18.57 -7.80 15.59
C ASP A 113 17.36 -8.45 14.89
N ALA A 114 16.69 -9.41 15.54
CA ALA A 114 15.46 -10.00 15.02
C ALA A 114 14.30 -9.00 15.13
N PRO A 115 13.47 -8.84 14.08
CA PRO A 115 12.35 -7.92 14.11
C PRO A 115 11.37 -8.30 15.24
N PRO A 116 10.81 -7.32 15.97
CA PRO A 116 9.82 -7.59 17.00
C PRO A 116 8.62 -8.36 16.42
N ARG A 117 8.17 -9.39 17.14
CA ARG A 117 6.93 -10.08 16.80
C ARG A 117 5.76 -9.16 17.14
N VAL A 118 5.09 -8.63 16.12
CA VAL A 118 3.89 -7.81 16.28
C VAL A 118 2.72 -8.68 16.77
N LEU A 119 2.03 -8.18 17.79
CA LEU A 119 0.89 -8.84 18.45
C LEU A 119 -0.42 -8.06 18.28
N ALA A 120 -0.38 -6.92 17.59
CA ALA A 120 -1.56 -6.17 17.18
C ALA A 120 -2.55 -7.06 16.38
N GLY A 121 -3.84 -6.73 16.45
CA GLY A 121 -4.93 -7.46 15.78
C GLY A 121 -5.29 -8.80 16.42
N THR A 122 -4.52 -9.28 17.39
CA THR A 122 -4.78 -10.54 18.10
C THR A 122 -5.44 -10.25 19.43
N THR A 123 -6.65 -10.75 19.66
CA THR A 123 -7.41 -10.49 20.91
C THR A 123 -6.85 -11.26 22.09
N PHE A 124 -6.50 -12.54 21.91
CA PHE A 124 -6.03 -13.38 22.99
C PHE A 124 -4.88 -14.29 22.57
N GLN A 125 -3.85 -14.40 23.41
CA GLN A 125 -2.73 -15.31 23.18
C GLN A 125 -1.90 -15.58 24.45
N HIS A 126 -1.27 -16.75 24.48
CA HIS A 126 -0.17 -17.03 25.40
C HIS A 126 1.14 -16.47 24.85
N VAL A 127 1.82 -15.65 25.65
CA VAL A 127 3.11 -15.04 25.26
C VAL A 127 4.30 -15.65 26.01
N GLY A 128 4.07 -16.68 26.82
CA GLY A 128 5.09 -17.33 27.64
C GLY A 128 5.66 -16.41 28.73
N ARG A 129 6.89 -16.68 29.16
CA ARG A 129 7.58 -15.88 30.19
C ARG A 129 7.97 -14.50 29.65
N VAL A 130 7.65 -13.47 30.43
CA VAL A 130 7.95 -12.06 30.12
C VAL A 130 8.69 -11.46 31.31
N ASP A 131 9.87 -10.88 31.06
CA ASP A 131 10.70 -10.24 32.10
C ASP A 131 10.34 -8.76 32.27
N TYR A 132 10.03 -8.07 31.17
CA TYR A 132 9.56 -6.68 31.16
C TYR A 132 8.19 -6.62 30.49
N MET A 133 7.15 -6.26 31.25
CA MET A 133 5.78 -6.23 30.75
C MET A 133 5.25 -4.79 30.77
N LEU A 134 5.07 -4.24 29.57
CA LEU A 134 4.50 -2.92 29.31
C LEU A 134 5.24 -1.79 30.03
N THR A 135 6.54 -1.98 30.20
CA THR A 135 7.49 -1.07 30.83
C THR A 135 8.78 -1.11 30.05
N GLU A 136 9.41 0.04 29.83
CA GLU A 136 10.69 0.09 29.14
C GLU A 136 11.75 -0.74 29.88
N PRO A 137 12.44 -1.66 29.20
CA PRO A 137 13.54 -2.41 29.77
C PRO A 137 14.65 -1.45 30.24
N PRO A 138 15.28 -1.69 31.40
CA PRO A 138 16.38 -0.86 31.84
C PRO A 138 17.57 -0.98 30.88
N GLU A 139 18.37 0.07 30.77
CA GLU A 139 19.59 0.06 29.95
C GLU A 139 20.65 -0.91 30.48
N ARG A 140 20.62 -1.23 31.78
CA ARG A 140 21.59 -2.10 32.44
C ARG A 140 20.91 -2.94 33.52
N ILE A 141 21.42 -4.14 33.75
CA ILE A 141 21.03 -5.01 34.86
C ILE A 141 22.25 -5.53 35.59
N THR A 142 22.09 -5.87 36.87
CA THR A 142 23.09 -6.64 37.60
C THR A 142 23.06 -8.08 37.12
N MET A 143 24.14 -8.53 36.46
CA MET A 143 24.26 -9.92 35.99
C MET A 143 24.56 -10.86 37.15
N ARG A 144 23.87 -12.00 37.20
CA ARG A 144 24.13 -13.07 38.17
C ARG A 144 25.28 -13.95 37.68
N LYS A 145 25.90 -14.73 38.59
CA LYS A 145 26.96 -15.68 38.22
C LYS A 145 26.52 -16.68 37.13
N GLU A 146 25.24 -17.01 37.09
CA GLU A 146 24.60 -17.91 36.12
C GLU A 146 24.34 -17.28 34.75
N ASP A 147 24.34 -15.94 34.63
CA ASP A 147 24.05 -15.22 33.38
C ASP A 147 25.24 -15.17 32.39
N GLY A 148 26.42 -15.69 32.77
CA GLY A 148 27.59 -15.74 31.88
C GLY A 148 28.05 -14.36 31.37
N ARG A 149 28.50 -14.29 30.10
CA ARG A 149 28.95 -13.04 29.45
C ARG A 149 27.80 -12.20 28.85
N SER A 150 26.66 -12.84 28.56
CA SER A 150 25.46 -12.19 28.06
C SER A 150 24.22 -12.98 28.48
N THR A 151 23.12 -12.27 28.75
CA THR A 151 21.84 -12.88 29.09
C THR A 151 20.72 -12.21 28.31
N MET A 152 19.70 -13.00 27.94
CA MET A 152 18.54 -12.54 27.19
C MET A 152 17.35 -12.40 28.12
N ARG A 153 16.54 -11.37 27.89
CA ARG A 153 15.30 -11.10 28.61
C ARG A 153 14.18 -10.83 27.61
N THR A 154 12.99 -11.29 27.92
CA THR A 154 11.82 -11.11 27.06
C THR A 154 11.08 -9.82 27.43
N HIS A 155 10.83 -8.97 26.44
CA HIS A 155 10.07 -7.73 26.58
C HIS A 155 8.75 -7.84 25.81
N LEU A 156 7.63 -7.65 26.53
CA LEU A 156 6.32 -7.37 25.95
C LEU A 156 6.10 -5.85 26.01
N GLY A 157 6.33 -5.18 24.90
CA GLY A 157 6.22 -3.73 24.79
C GLY A 157 4.89 -3.27 24.22
N ARG A 158 4.61 -1.98 24.37
CA ARG A 158 3.48 -1.28 23.74
C ARG A 158 4.01 -0.03 23.04
N ALA A 159 3.85 0.05 21.72
CA ALA A 159 4.24 1.25 20.99
C ALA A 159 3.31 2.43 21.31
N LYS A 160 3.80 3.64 21.04
CA LYS A 160 2.98 4.87 21.11
C LYS A 160 2.01 4.92 19.91
N GLY A 161 0.97 5.75 20.02
CA GLY A 161 -0.01 5.99 18.93
C GLY A 161 -1.30 5.16 19.01
N GLY A 162 -1.47 4.34 20.05
CA GLY A 162 -2.73 3.62 20.30
C GLY A 162 -3.12 2.68 19.15
N TRP A 163 -4.41 2.56 18.90
CA TRP A 163 -4.95 1.69 17.85
C TRP A 163 -4.49 2.07 16.43
N LYS A 164 -4.16 3.35 16.17
CA LYS A 164 -3.67 3.80 14.86
C LYS A 164 -2.34 3.10 14.51
N SER A 165 -1.48 2.90 15.50
CA SER A 165 -0.23 2.14 15.31
C SER A 165 -0.47 0.65 15.05
N SER A 166 -1.48 0.06 15.70
CA SER A 166 -1.90 -1.32 15.44
C SER A 166 -2.40 -1.49 14.00
N TYR A 167 -3.29 -0.60 13.55
CA TYR A 167 -3.77 -0.55 12.17
C TYR A 167 -2.59 -0.39 11.20
N GLY A 168 -1.69 0.57 11.44
CA GLY A 168 -0.52 0.81 10.61
C GLY A 168 0.37 -0.44 10.48
N TRP A 169 0.64 -1.15 11.58
CA TRP A 169 1.41 -2.40 11.55
C TRP A 169 0.70 -3.51 10.79
N LEU A 170 -0.60 -3.70 11.00
CA LEU A 170 -1.36 -4.74 10.30
C LEU A 170 -1.38 -4.50 8.79
N MET A 171 -1.59 -3.24 8.38
CA MET A 171 -1.55 -2.86 6.97
C MET A 171 -0.14 -3.02 6.37
N SER A 172 0.92 -2.65 7.10
CA SER A 172 2.30 -2.82 6.61
C SER A 172 2.75 -4.27 6.52
N LEU A 173 2.15 -5.17 7.32
CA LEU A 173 2.47 -6.60 7.37
C LEU A 173 1.51 -7.45 6.52
N HIS A 174 0.66 -6.84 5.68
CA HIS A 174 -0.35 -7.56 4.88
C HIS A 174 -1.31 -8.43 5.70
N ARG A 175 -1.60 -8.02 6.93
CA ARG A 175 -2.64 -8.62 7.76
C ARG A 175 -3.94 -7.83 7.58
N THR A 176 -4.39 -7.65 6.33
CA THR A 176 -5.51 -6.76 5.97
C THR A 176 -6.83 -7.20 6.57
N GLU A 177 -7.08 -8.51 6.68
CA GLU A 177 -8.25 -9.04 7.36
C GLU A 177 -8.26 -8.72 8.86
N ASP A 178 -7.10 -8.86 9.52
CA ASP A 178 -6.95 -8.48 10.93
C ASP A 178 -7.16 -6.97 11.10
N ALA A 179 -6.63 -6.16 10.16
CA ALA A 179 -6.86 -4.72 10.15
C ALA A 179 -8.35 -4.39 10.00
N ALA A 180 -9.05 -5.05 9.08
CA ALA A 180 -10.48 -4.86 8.84
C ALA A 180 -11.31 -5.20 10.09
N ARG A 181 -11.08 -6.38 10.68
CA ARG A 181 -11.72 -6.81 11.93
C ARG A 181 -11.44 -5.83 13.08
N LEU A 182 -10.19 -5.41 13.24
CA LEU A 182 -9.78 -4.43 14.24
C LEU A 182 -10.57 -3.13 14.08
N THR A 183 -10.56 -2.55 12.88
CA THR A 183 -11.21 -1.26 12.62
C THR A 183 -12.72 -1.32 12.71
N GLU A 184 -13.36 -2.45 12.36
CA GLU A 184 -14.80 -2.65 12.57
C GLU A 184 -15.14 -2.69 14.07
N GLY A 185 -14.31 -3.38 14.87
CA GLY A 185 -14.45 -3.39 16.33
C GLY A 185 -14.27 -1.99 16.93
N ILE A 186 -13.26 -1.25 16.48
CA ILE A 186 -13.04 0.14 16.93
C ILE A 186 -14.19 1.03 16.51
N TRP A 187 -14.76 0.87 15.30
CA TRP A 187 -15.89 1.67 14.84
C TRP A 187 -17.08 1.53 15.79
N LYS A 188 -17.38 0.31 16.25
CA LYS A 188 -18.43 0.08 17.27
C LYS A 188 -18.12 0.76 18.61
N ALA A 189 -16.83 0.89 18.96
CA ALA A 189 -16.41 1.54 20.19
C ALA A 189 -16.35 3.07 20.09
N LEU A 190 -16.05 3.61 18.90
CA LEU A 190 -15.77 5.02 18.60
C LEU A 190 -16.51 5.48 17.33
N PRO A 191 -17.86 5.43 17.27
CA PRO A 191 -18.59 5.71 16.04
C PRO A 191 -18.53 7.18 15.58
N ASP A 192 -18.26 8.09 16.50
CA ASP A 192 -18.15 9.53 16.21
C ASP A 192 -16.72 9.94 15.81
N THR A 193 -15.83 9.00 15.49
CA THR A 193 -14.43 9.25 15.10
C THR A 193 -14.24 8.99 13.59
N PRO A 194 -14.29 10.02 12.72
CA PRO A 194 -14.25 9.86 11.26
C PRO A 194 -13.04 9.07 10.75
N GLU A 195 -11.88 9.16 11.40
CA GLU A 195 -10.68 8.43 10.99
C GLU A 195 -10.83 6.91 11.12
N VAL A 196 -11.70 6.44 12.01
CA VAL A 196 -11.98 5.01 12.17
C VAL A 196 -12.81 4.48 11.00
N GLU A 197 -13.81 5.24 10.55
CA GLU A 197 -14.61 4.89 9.37
C GLU A 197 -13.75 4.81 8.11
N TYR A 198 -12.84 5.79 7.93
CA TYR A 198 -11.86 5.76 6.84
C TYR A 198 -10.96 4.52 6.92
N ALA A 199 -10.39 4.22 8.09
CA ALA A 199 -9.54 3.06 8.29
C ALA A 199 -10.29 1.73 8.05
N ALA A 200 -11.53 1.63 8.51
CA ALA A 200 -12.39 0.46 8.31
C ALA A 200 -12.71 0.22 6.84
N THR A 201 -13.08 1.29 6.14
CA THR A 201 -13.35 1.24 4.70
C THR A 201 -12.10 0.84 3.93
N ALA A 202 -10.96 1.48 4.20
CA ALA A 202 -9.70 1.18 3.54
C ALA A 202 -9.24 -0.27 3.77
N ALA A 203 -9.29 -0.76 5.02
CA ALA A 203 -8.93 -2.14 5.34
C ALA A 203 -9.85 -3.15 4.66
N LYS A 204 -11.16 -2.91 4.67
CA LYS A 204 -12.15 -3.78 4.01
C LYS A 204 -11.94 -3.87 2.51
N LEU A 205 -11.68 -2.73 1.84
CA LEU A 205 -11.41 -2.70 0.40
C LEU A 205 -10.11 -3.42 0.06
N MET A 206 -9.07 -3.26 0.87
CA MET A 206 -7.80 -3.98 0.67
C MET A 206 -7.94 -5.48 0.91
N ALA A 207 -8.63 -5.91 1.97
CA ALA A 207 -8.92 -7.31 2.23
C ALA A 207 -9.73 -7.94 1.08
N ALA A 208 -10.76 -7.23 0.58
CA ALA A 208 -11.54 -7.69 -0.56
C ALA A 208 -10.70 -7.79 -1.86
N ARG A 209 -9.72 -6.90 -2.06
CA ARG A 209 -8.78 -6.97 -3.18
C ARG A 209 -7.86 -8.18 -3.08
N GLU A 210 -7.38 -8.51 -1.89
CA GLU A 210 -6.55 -9.70 -1.61
C GLU A 210 -7.35 -11.00 -1.73
N GLU A 211 -8.64 -11.00 -1.38
CA GLU A 211 -9.55 -12.13 -1.59
C GLU A 211 -9.81 -12.39 -3.08
N GLY A 212 -9.86 -11.32 -3.89
CA GLY A 212 -9.87 -11.40 -5.35
C GLY A 212 -10.85 -10.46 -6.01
N LEU A 213 -10.89 -10.49 -7.35
CA LEU A 213 -11.61 -9.50 -8.16
C LEU A 213 -13.12 -9.42 -7.86
N LEU A 214 -13.78 -10.56 -7.62
CA LEU A 214 -15.22 -10.58 -7.31
C LEU A 214 -15.53 -9.95 -5.95
N ALA A 215 -14.71 -10.23 -4.94
CA ALA A 215 -14.84 -9.64 -3.61
C ALA A 215 -14.56 -8.13 -3.66
N SER A 216 -13.49 -7.72 -4.35
CA SER A 216 -13.17 -6.30 -4.62
C SER A 216 -14.35 -5.58 -5.25
N LEU A 217 -14.94 -6.15 -6.32
CA LEU A 217 -16.07 -5.55 -7.01
C LEU A 217 -17.32 -5.43 -6.13
N ALA A 218 -17.62 -6.45 -5.32
CA ALA A 218 -18.73 -6.40 -4.38
C ALA A 218 -18.53 -5.31 -3.31
N ALA A 219 -17.31 -5.20 -2.78
CA ALA A 219 -16.95 -4.20 -1.78
C ALA A 219 -16.99 -2.77 -2.33
N SER A 220 -16.40 -2.52 -3.51
CA SER A 220 -16.41 -1.19 -4.15
C SER A 220 -17.81 -0.78 -4.58
N ARG A 221 -18.65 -1.72 -5.06
CA ARG A 221 -20.07 -1.46 -5.35
C ARG A 221 -20.85 -1.07 -4.09
N ALA A 222 -20.70 -1.82 -3.00
CA ALA A 222 -21.39 -1.50 -1.75
C ALA A 222 -20.95 -0.13 -1.19
N HIS A 223 -19.66 0.21 -1.33
CA HIS A 223 -19.15 1.50 -0.90
C HIS A 223 -19.73 2.66 -1.74
N ARG A 224 -19.84 2.47 -3.06
CA ARG A 224 -20.51 3.40 -3.98
C ARG A 224 -21.98 3.60 -3.65
N ASP A 225 -22.70 2.51 -3.40
CA ASP A 225 -24.14 2.57 -3.09
C ASP A 225 -24.39 3.31 -1.76
N ALA A 226 -23.45 3.25 -0.82
CA ALA A 226 -23.49 4.03 0.42
C ALA A 226 -23.06 5.51 0.26
N ASN A 227 -22.26 5.83 -0.77
CA ASN A 227 -21.68 7.16 -1.00
C ASN A 227 -21.87 7.62 -2.46
N PRO A 228 -23.12 7.76 -2.94
CA PRO A 228 -23.38 8.00 -4.36
C PRO A 228 -22.83 9.33 -4.88
N GLU A 229 -22.67 10.33 -4.02
CA GLU A 229 -22.17 11.67 -4.38
C GLU A 229 -20.63 11.80 -4.32
N ASP A 230 -19.92 10.75 -3.90
CA ASP A 230 -18.45 10.78 -3.77
C ASP A 230 -17.77 10.33 -5.07
N MET A 231 -17.11 11.27 -5.75
CA MET A 231 -16.40 11.01 -7.01
C MET A 231 -15.27 9.98 -6.87
N ASP A 232 -14.55 9.94 -5.75
CA ASP A 232 -13.42 9.03 -5.55
C ASP A 232 -13.94 7.59 -5.40
N VAL A 233 -15.06 7.43 -4.67
CA VAL A 233 -15.74 6.15 -4.52
C VAL A 233 -16.32 5.65 -5.85
N GLN A 234 -16.95 6.54 -6.62
CA GLN A 234 -17.45 6.20 -7.96
C GLN A 234 -16.31 5.72 -8.86
N ARG A 235 -15.18 6.44 -8.89
CA ARG A 235 -14.00 6.07 -9.69
C ARG A 235 -13.40 4.73 -9.28
N MET A 236 -13.38 4.41 -7.98
CA MET A 236 -12.89 3.11 -7.51
C MET A 236 -13.75 1.95 -8.02
N TRP A 237 -15.08 2.09 -7.96
CA TRP A 237 -15.98 1.07 -8.53
C TRP A 237 -15.81 0.94 -10.05
N MET A 238 -15.65 2.06 -10.77
CA MET A 238 -15.35 2.05 -12.21
C MET A 238 -14.07 1.27 -12.53
N HIS A 239 -13.02 1.46 -11.72
CA HIS A 239 -11.75 0.77 -11.86
C HIS A 239 -11.90 -0.75 -11.69
N ASP A 240 -12.60 -1.21 -10.65
CA ASP A 240 -12.84 -2.65 -10.42
C ASP A 240 -13.74 -3.27 -11.51
N MET A 241 -14.73 -2.53 -12.00
CA MET A 241 -15.55 -2.96 -13.14
C MET A 241 -14.73 -3.11 -14.41
N ARG A 242 -13.78 -2.20 -14.67
CA ARG A 242 -12.85 -2.32 -15.80
C ARG A 242 -11.95 -3.54 -15.65
N ARG A 243 -11.38 -3.79 -14.46
CA ARG A 243 -10.60 -5.00 -14.18
C ARG A 243 -11.40 -6.27 -14.45
N ALA A 244 -12.71 -6.24 -14.17
CA ALA A 244 -13.65 -7.31 -14.50
C ALA A 244 -14.06 -7.39 -15.99
N GLY A 245 -13.54 -6.53 -16.86
CA GLY A 245 -13.90 -6.49 -18.29
C GLY A 245 -15.30 -5.94 -18.55
N ARG A 246 -15.86 -5.17 -17.61
CA ARG A 246 -17.26 -4.70 -17.63
C ARG A 246 -17.38 -3.18 -17.79
N ILE A 247 -16.42 -2.53 -18.45
CA ILE A 247 -16.43 -1.07 -18.61
C ILE A 247 -17.64 -0.55 -19.41
N ASP A 248 -18.15 -1.35 -20.35
CA ASP A 248 -19.36 -1.02 -21.09
C ASP A 248 -20.61 -1.00 -20.20
N ASP A 249 -20.69 -1.89 -19.20
CA ASP A 249 -21.76 -1.88 -18.19
C ASP A 249 -21.71 -0.61 -17.33
N VAL A 250 -20.50 -0.13 -17.04
CA VAL A 250 -20.31 1.14 -16.32
C VAL A 250 -20.79 2.31 -17.17
N ARG A 251 -20.47 2.32 -18.47
CA ARG A 251 -20.94 3.37 -19.39
C ARG A 251 -22.47 3.37 -19.47
N ALA A 252 -23.08 2.20 -19.66
CA ALA A 252 -24.53 2.06 -19.68
C ALA A 252 -25.17 2.51 -18.36
N HIS A 253 -24.55 2.19 -17.23
CA HIS A 253 -25.00 2.63 -15.91
C HIS A 253 -25.06 4.15 -15.78
N TYR A 254 -23.98 4.86 -16.11
CA TYR A 254 -23.97 6.33 -16.00
C TYR A 254 -24.78 7.01 -17.10
N GLN A 255 -24.90 6.41 -18.28
CA GLN A 255 -25.82 6.91 -19.31
C GLN A 255 -27.25 6.91 -18.78
N ALA A 256 -27.72 5.78 -18.24
CA ALA A 256 -29.05 5.68 -17.64
C ALA A 256 -29.22 6.56 -16.39
N ALA A 257 -28.13 6.86 -15.66
CA ALA A 257 -28.16 7.77 -14.51
C ALA A 257 -28.32 9.23 -14.96
N VAL A 258 -27.56 9.67 -15.97
CA VAL A 258 -27.69 11.00 -16.56
C VAL A 258 -29.05 11.20 -17.23
N GLU A 259 -29.63 10.18 -17.88
CA GLU A 259 -30.98 10.27 -18.45
C GLU A 259 -32.06 10.49 -17.38
N ARG A 260 -31.89 9.90 -16.18
CA ARG A 260 -32.79 10.12 -15.04
C ARG A 260 -32.57 11.48 -14.38
N GLU A 261 -31.32 11.94 -14.33
CA GLU A 261 -30.91 13.17 -13.65
C GLU A 261 -30.01 14.03 -14.55
N PRO A 262 -30.57 14.64 -15.62
CA PRO A 262 -29.77 15.33 -16.64
C PRO A 262 -29.03 16.58 -16.13
N GLY A 263 -29.42 17.12 -14.97
CA GLY A 263 -28.76 18.25 -14.31
C GLY A 263 -27.65 17.85 -13.33
N SER A 264 -27.39 16.57 -13.10
CA SER A 264 -26.35 16.13 -12.16
C SER A 264 -24.96 16.32 -12.77
N LEU A 265 -24.22 17.29 -12.22
CA LEU A 265 -22.86 17.61 -12.64
C LEU A 265 -21.91 16.40 -12.48
N LEU A 266 -21.99 15.73 -11.33
CA LEU A 266 -21.17 14.55 -11.02
C LEU A 266 -21.40 13.44 -12.04
N LEU A 267 -22.66 13.08 -12.29
CA LEU A 267 -23.00 12.01 -13.25
C LEU A 267 -22.57 12.37 -14.67
N GLY A 268 -22.72 13.65 -15.06
CA GLY A 268 -22.23 14.15 -16.35
C GLY A 268 -20.71 14.01 -16.50
N ILE A 269 -19.94 14.32 -15.44
CA ILE A 269 -18.48 14.15 -15.42
C ILE A 269 -18.09 12.67 -15.48
N LEU A 270 -18.76 11.81 -14.70
CA LEU A 270 -18.49 10.36 -14.67
C LEU A 270 -18.77 9.70 -16.03
N LEU A 271 -19.88 10.06 -16.67
CA LEU A 271 -20.20 9.60 -18.03
C LEU A 271 -19.17 10.09 -19.05
N ALA A 272 -18.79 11.38 -18.99
CA ALA A 272 -17.79 11.93 -19.90
C ALA A 272 -16.50 11.10 -19.86
N ARG A 273 -16.04 10.68 -18.67
CA ARG A 273 -14.83 9.87 -18.47
C ARG A 273 -14.83 8.54 -19.24
N LEU A 274 -16.02 8.01 -19.56
CA LEU A 274 -16.21 6.72 -20.23
C LEU A 274 -16.49 6.85 -21.73
N GLU A 275 -16.79 8.07 -22.19
CA GLU A 275 -17.08 8.36 -23.58
C GLU A 275 -15.78 8.54 -24.37
N PRO A 276 -15.71 7.96 -25.59
CA PRO A 276 -14.58 8.15 -26.48
C PRO A 276 -14.49 9.61 -26.96
N GLU A 277 -13.41 9.92 -27.68
CA GLU A 277 -13.33 11.19 -28.40
C GLU A 277 -14.24 11.22 -29.64
N PRO A 278 -14.78 12.40 -30.01
CA PRO A 278 -14.71 13.68 -29.28
C PRO A 278 -15.76 13.83 -28.16
N ALA A 279 -16.71 12.89 -28.06
CA ALA A 279 -17.93 13.01 -27.27
C ALA A 279 -17.72 13.40 -25.80
N GLY A 280 -16.81 12.73 -25.09
CA GLY A 280 -16.60 13.05 -23.68
C GLY A 280 -15.93 14.42 -23.45
N THR A 281 -15.10 14.89 -24.39
CA THR A 281 -14.53 16.25 -24.32
C THR A 281 -15.60 17.29 -24.60
N GLU A 282 -16.44 17.05 -25.61
CA GLU A 282 -17.58 17.92 -25.94
C GLU A 282 -18.57 18.03 -24.78
N ARG A 283 -18.85 16.91 -24.08
CA ARG A 283 -19.67 16.90 -22.88
C ARG A 283 -19.08 17.76 -21.76
N LEU A 284 -17.79 17.58 -21.43
CA LEU A 284 -17.16 18.40 -20.39
C LEU A 284 -17.13 19.89 -20.76
N ASN A 285 -16.90 20.22 -22.03
CA ASN A 285 -16.96 21.60 -22.51
C ASN A 285 -18.38 22.18 -22.44
N ALA A 286 -19.40 21.39 -22.75
CA ALA A 286 -20.80 21.81 -22.59
C ALA A 286 -21.10 22.09 -21.11
N LEU A 287 -20.77 21.17 -20.22
CA LEU A 287 -20.93 21.35 -18.77
C LEU A 287 -20.17 22.59 -18.25
N MET A 288 -18.95 22.84 -18.75
CA MET A 288 -18.16 24.01 -18.36
C MET A 288 -18.77 25.34 -18.81
N ARG A 289 -19.48 25.36 -19.96
CA ARG A 289 -20.23 26.55 -20.40
C ARG A 289 -21.42 26.83 -19.49
N ASP A 290 -22.13 25.78 -19.08
CA ASP A 290 -23.36 25.90 -18.29
C ASP A 290 -23.08 26.12 -16.80
N HIS A 291 -21.91 25.67 -16.32
CA HIS A 291 -21.48 25.75 -14.92
C HIS A 291 -20.10 26.42 -14.80
N ALA A 292 -19.97 27.63 -15.34
CA ALA A 292 -18.73 28.37 -15.32
C ALA A 292 -18.26 28.61 -13.87
N GLY A 293 -17.02 28.22 -13.58
CA GLY A 293 -16.40 28.40 -12.26
C GLY A 293 -16.30 27.13 -11.42
N GLU A 294 -17.05 26.06 -11.78
CA GLU A 294 -17.03 24.82 -11.00
C GLU A 294 -15.66 24.13 -11.01
N PRO A 295 -14.98 23.97 -9.86
CA PRO A 295 -13.63 23.41 -9.80
C PRO A 295 -13.55 21.98 -10.34
N LEU A 296 -14.57 21.15 -10.09
CA LEU A 296 -14.61 19.75 -10.53
C LEU A 296 -14.53 19.61 -12.06
N LEU A 297 -15.18 20.50 -12.82
CA LEU A 297 -15.09 20.49 -14.28
C LEU A 297 -13.71 20.90 -14.78
N ARG A 298 -13.08 21.87 -14.13
CA ARG A 298 -11.73 22.33 -14.48
C ARG A 298 -10.72 21.20 -14.29
N ARG A 299 -10.81 20.51 -13.15
CA ARG A 299 -10.01 19.32 -12.84
C ARG A 299 -10.23 18.20 -13.86
N ALA A 300 -11.49 17.90 -14.20
CA ALA A 300 -11.83 16.86 -15.18
C ALA A 300 -11.28 17.17 -16.58
N LEU A 301 -11.43 18.41 -17.06
CA LEU A 301 -10.88 18.85 -18.35
C LEU A 301 -9.36 18.85 -18.37
N ALA A 302 -8.70 19.32 -17.30
CA ALA A 302 -7.24 19.34 -17.21
C ALA A 302 -6.67 17.92 -17.36
N VAL A 303 -7.16 16.97 -16.57
CA VAL A 303 -6.74 15.55 -16.66
C VAL A 303 -7.04 14.97 -18.04
N ARG A 304 -8.22 15.26 -18.61
CA ARG A 304 -8.59 14.76 -19.93
C ARG A 304 -7.66 15.31 -21.03
N HIS A 305 -7.37 16.59 -21.04
CA HIS A 305 -6.47 17.20 -22.02
C HIS A 305 -5.04 16.68 -21.90
N THR A 306 -4.51 16.52 -20.68
CA THR A 306 -3.21 15.87 -20.44
C THR A 306 -3.19 14.44 -21.00
N ARG A 307 -4.22 13.63 -20.72
CA ARG A 307 -4.35 12.28 -21.30
C ARG A 307 -4.53 12.29 -22.82
N GLN A 308 -5.00 13.37 -23.42
CA GLN A 308 -5.05 13.51 -24.88
C GLN A 308 -3.78 14.11 -25.48
N GLN A 309 -2.77 14.42 -24.65
CA GLN A 309 -1.57 15.16 -25.06
C GLN A 309 -1.89 16.55 -25.65
N ARG A 310 -3.04 17.12 -25.26
CA ARG A 310 -3.47 18.49 -25.57
C ARG A 310 -2.89 19.44 -24.53
N TRP A 311 -1.56 19.48 -24.49
CA TRP A 311 -0.78 20.15 -23.44
C TRP A 311 -1.07 21.65 -23.36
N ALA A 312 -1.24 22.29 -24.52
CA ALA A 312 -1.52 23.72 -24.61
C ALA A 312 -2.90 24.08 -24.03
N GLU A 313 -3.88 23.20 -24.16
CA GLU A 313 -5.22 23.36 -23.57
C GLU A 313 -5.28 22.97 -22.10
N ALA A 314 -4.46 22.01 -21.66
CA ALA A 314 -4.37 21.60 -20.25
C ALA A 314 -3.73 22.69 -19.37
N LEU A 315 -2.66 23.33 -19.86
CA LEU A 315 -1.88 24.31 -19.10
C LEU A 315 -2.71 25.45 -18.47
N PRO A 316 -3.55 26.20 -19.21
CA PRO A 316 -4.31 27.31 -18.61
C PRO A 316 -5.31 26.85 -17.55
N LEU A 317 -5.82 25.61 -17.64
CA LEU A 317 -6.69 25.04 -16.60
C LEU A 317 -5.89 24.77 -15.32
N LEU A 318 -4.69 24.22 -15.44
CA LEU A 318 -3.79 23.92 -14.33
C LEU A 318 -3.25 25.20 -13.67
N GLU A 319 -2.88 26.20 -14.47
CA GLU A 319 -2.48 27.54 -13.98
C GLU A 319 -3.63 28.20 -13.22
N ALA A 320 -4.88 28.08 -13.70
CA ALA A 320 -6.05 28.58 -12.98
C ALA A 320 -6.34 27.81 -11.67
N MET A 321 -6.08 26.49 -11.64
CA MET A 321 -6.20 25.70 -10.42
C MET A 321 -5.19 26.13 -9.36
N GLU A 322 -3.94 26.40 -9.76
CA GLU A 322 -2.89 26.85 -8.86
C GLU A 322 -3.24 28.13 -8.10
N GLN A 323 -4.06 29.01 -8.67
CA GLN A 323 -4.44 30.30 -8.06
C GLN A 323 -5.48 30.22 -6.94
N GLY A 324 -6.16 29.08 -6.74
CA GLY A 324 -7.22 29.03 -5.73
C GLY A 324 -8.01 27.74 -5.61
N ASP A 325 -7.61 26.66 -6.29
CA ASP A 325 -8.22 25.35 -6.12
C ASP A 325 -7.63 24.66 -4.87
N PRO A 326 -8.45 24.33 -3.85
CA PRO A 326 -7.95 23.70 -2.61
C PRO A 326 -7.35 22.30 -2.84
N ASP A 327 -7.69 21.62 -3.93
CA ASP A 327 -7.17 20.30 -4.28
C ASP A 327 -6.02 20.36 -5.30
N TYR A 328 -5.49 21.55 -5.62
CA TYR A 328 -4.42 21.71 -6.61
C TYR A 328 -3.22 20.80 -6.37
N ALA A 329 -2.86 20.54 -5.10
CA ALA A 329 -1.74 19.66 -4.75
C ALA A 329 -1.88 18.26 -5.39
N ARG A 330 -3.10 17.73 -5.53
CA ARG A 330 -3.37 16.43 -6.18
C ARG A 330 -3.09 16.44 -7.69
N TYR A 331 -2.97 17.61 -8.32
CA TYR A 331 -2.77 17.80 -9.75
C TYR A 331 -1.40 18.41 -10.08
N LEU A 332 -0.53 18.58 -9.08
CA LEU A 332 0.80 19.13 -9.28
C LEU A 332 1.63 18.29 -10.26
N SER A 333 1.55 16.96 -10.18
CA SER A 333 2.23 16.06 -11.12
C SER A 333 1.77 16.29 -12.56
N THR A 334 0.46 16.38 -12.78
CA THR A 334 -0.15 16.70 -14.08
C THR A 334 0.33 18.06 -14.61
N HIS A 335 0.46 19.07 -13.74
CA HIS A 335 0.97 20.39 -14.11
C HIS A 335 2.46 20.33 -14.50
N VAL A 336 3.28 19.66 -13.69
CA VAL A 336 4.71 19.46 -13.95
C VAL A 336 4.94 18.76 -15.28
N GLU A 337 4.23 17.66 -15.55
CA GLU A 337 4.32 16.93 -16.83
C GLU A 337 3.90 17.80 -18.01
N THR A 338 2.80 18.55 -17.89
CA THR A 338 2.34 19.46 -18.93
C THR A 338 3.40 20.53 -19.25
N LEU A 339 4.08 21.09 -18.23
CA LEU A 339 5.18 22.03 -18.42
C LEU A 339 6.36 21.36 -19.13
N VAL A 340 6.74 20.14 -18.77
CA VAL A 340 7.82 19.40 -19.45
C VAL A 340 7.46 19.16 -20.92
N ALA A 341 6.23 18.76 -21.22
CA ALA A 341 5.75 18.51 -22.59
C ALA A 341 5.80 19.76 -23.47
N LEU A 342 5.60 20.93 -22.87
CA LEU A 342 5.71 22.24 -23.52
C LEU A 342 7.14 22.79 -23.55
N GLY A 343 8.15 22.00 -23.16
CA GLY A 343 9.56 22.41 -23.14
C GLY A 343 9.95 23.31 -21.97
N ARG A 344 9.05 23.55 -21.01
CA ARG A 344 9.26 24.39 -19.81
C ARG A 344 9.87 23.60 -18.64
N ARG A 345 10.82 22.70 -18.93
CA ARG A 345 11.39 21.74 -17.96
C ARG A 345 12.06 22.40 -16.74
N LYS A 346 12.75 23.54 -16.94
CA LYS A 346 13.37 24.30 -15.83
C LYS A 346 12.34 24.86 -14.86
N GLU A 347 11.21 25.33 -15.40
CA GLU A 347 10.12 25.84 -14.59
C GLU A 347 9.41 24.72 -13.83
N ALA A 348 9.17 23.58 -14.49
CA ALA A 348 8.62 22.38 -13.88
C ALA A 348 9.48 21.91 -12.68
N ALA A 349 10.81 21.85 -12.86
CA ALA A 349 11.75 21.49 -11.81
C ALA A 349 11.69 22.46 -10.63
N ARG A 350 11.74 23.76 -10.92
CA ARG A 350 11.68 24.82 -9.89
C ARG A 350 10.39 24.72 -9.09
N LYS A 351 9.23 24.71 -9.78
CA LYS A 351 7.90 24.63 -9.17
C LYS A 351 7.77 23.42 -8.25
N LEU A 352 8.19 22.24 -8.72
CA LEU A 352 8.11 21.02 -7.93
C LEU A 352 9.05 21.08 -6.71
N SER A 353 10.30 21.51 -6.88
CA SER A 353 11.24 21.62 -5.76
C SER A 353 10.79 22.61 -4.69
N GLU A 354 10.29 23.79 -5.08
CA GLU A 354 9.78 24.81 -4.14
C GLU A 354 8.60 24.27 -3.33
N HIS A 355 7.68 23.56 -3.99
CA HIS A 355 6.53 22.94 -3.33
C HIS A 355 6.97 21.86 -2.32
N LEU A 356 7.83 20.92 -2.75
CA LEU A 356 8.26 19.80 -1.91
C LEU A 356 9.15 20.26 -0.75
N LEU A 357 10.02 21.24 -0.95
CA LEU A 357 10.86 21.77 0.12
C LEU A 357 10.01 22.47 1.19
N ARG A 358 8.94 23.17 0.82
CA ARG A 358 7.98 23.73 1.78
C ARG A 358 7.24 22.62 2.54
N LEU A 359 6.75 21.59 1.85
CA LEU A 359 6.06 20.47 2.51
C LEU A 359 6.96 19.70 3.47
N LYS A 360 8.27 19.61 3.20
CA LYS A 360 9.24 18.95 4.08
C LYS A 360 9.26 19.55 5.49
N ASP A 361 8.92 20.83 5.64
CA ASP A 361 8.90 21.54 6.92
C ASP A 361 7.56 21.36 7.65
N GLU A 362 6.50 20.98 6.93
CA GLU A 362 5.14 20.76 7.43
C GLU A 362 4.84 19.28 7.72
N MET A 363 5.53 18.38 7.04
CA MET A 363 5.30 16.94 7.08
C MET A 363 6.52 16.19 7.62
N ASP A 364 6.27 15.13 8.40
CA ASP A 364 7.34 14.27 8.90
C ASP A 364 8.16 13.68 7.74
N ARG A 365 7.50 13.38 6.61
CA ARG A 365 8.06 12.63 5.49
C ARG A 365 7.37 12.95 4.16
N LEU A 366 8.17 13.17 3.12
CA LEU A 366 7.69 13.36 1.74
C LEU A 366 7.21 12.05 1.09
N ASP A 367 6.29 12.18 0.13
CA ASP A 367 5.85 11.10 -0.75
C ASP A 367 6.98 10.72 -1.73
N LEU A 368 7.18 9.42 -1.95
CA LEU A 368 8.27 8.91 -2.78
C LEU A 368 8.03 9.17 -4.27
N ASN A 369 6.76 9.15 -4.72
CA ASN A 369 6.41 9.40 -6.12
C ASN A 369 6.70 10.86 -6.51
N ASP A 370 6.52 11.80 -5.59
CA ASP A 370 6.87 13.20 -5.82
C ASP A 370 8.38 13.41 -5.95
N VAL A 371 9.17 12.74 -5.10
CA VAL A 371 10.64 12.76 -5.19
C VAL A 371 11.11 12.09 -6.48
N LEU A 372 10.49 10.97 -6.88
CA LEU A 372 10.78 10.32 -8.17
C LEU A 372 10.42 11.22 -9.35
N LEU A 373 9.26 11.89 -9.33
CA LEU A 373 8.88 12.84 -10.37
C LEU A 373 9.92 13.97 -10.47
N TYR A 374 10.38 14.50 -9.34
CA TYR A 374 11.44 15.50 -9.36
C TYR A 374 12.73 14.95 -9.99
N ALA A 375 13.15 13.73 -9.61
CA ALA A 375 14.32 13.06 -10.18
C ALA A 375 14.19 12.84 -11.70
N ARG A 376 13.00 12.48 -12.18
CA ARG A 376 12.66 12.37 -13.61
C ARG A 376 12.77 13.71 -14.32
N VAL A 377 12.23 14.78 -13.71
CA VAL A 377 12.24 16.12 -14.27
C VAL A 377 13.67 16.68 -14.33
N VAL A 378 14.54 16.43 -13.35
CA VAL A 378 15.95 16.85 -13.46
C VAL A 378 16.80 15.86 -14.28
N GLY A 379 16.32 14.63 -14.45
CA GLY A 379 16.94 13.59 -15.28
C GLY A 379 18.01 12.76 -14.57
N HIS A 380 18.13 12.86 -13.24
CA HIS A 380 19.08 12.07 -12.45
C HIS A 380 18.68 11.96 -10.99
N ALA A 381 19.26 10.97 -10.28
CA ALA A 381 19.15 10.82 -8.82
C ALA A 381 20.39 11.34 -8.05
N SER A 382 21.37 11.95 -8.72
CA SER A 382 22.60 12.43 -8.07
C SER A 382 22.32 13.49 -6.99
N GLN A 383 23.01 13.33 -5.85
CA GLN A 383 22.98 14.24 -4.69
C GLN A 383 24.30 15.02 -4.53
N GLU A 384 25.28 14.74 -5.41
CA GLU A 384 26.62 15.29 -5.34
C GLU A 384 26.69 16.70 -5.96
N GLY A 385 27.50 17.58 -5.37
CA GLY A 385 27.70 18.94 -5.85
C GLY A 385 26.59 19.92 -5.44
N SER A 386 26.89 21.22 -5.54
CA SER A 386 25.98 22.30 -5.11
C SER A 386 24.74 22.45 -5.99
N ALA A 387 24.81 22.05 -7.25
CA ALA A 387 23.66 22.08 -8.17
C ALA A 387 22.53 21.12 -7.77
N ASN A 388 22.85 20.10 -6.95
CA ASN A 388 21.93 19.03 -6.55
C ASN A 388 21.42 19.16 -5.11
N GLU A 389 21.52 20.36 -4.54
CA GLU A 389 21.12 20.65 -3.16
C GLU A 389 19.66 20.28 -2.90
N ALA A 390 18.75 20.64 -3.81
CA ALA A 390 17.33 20.28 -3.69
C ALA A 390 17.14 18.76 -3.68
N MET A 391 17.78 18.02 -4.61
CA MET A 391 17.69 16.55 -4.64
C MET A 391 18.17 15.94 -3.32
N ARG A 392 19.30 16.41 -2.78
CA ARG A 392 19.85 15.93 -1.51
C ARG A 392 18.86 16.12 -0.36
N GLN A 393 18.31 17.33 -0.21
CA GLN A 393 17.35 17.62 0.86
C GLN A 393 16.06 16.81 0.75
N LEU A 394 15.57 16.58 -0.48
CA LEU A 394 14.38 15.77 -0.72
C LEU A 394 14.62 14.30 -0.39
N VAL A 395 15.77 13.75 -0.82
CA VAL A 395 16.16 12.37 -0.51
C VAL A 395 16.39 12.20 0.99
N GLU A 396 17.08 13.12 1.67
CA GLU A 396 17.30 13.08 3.11
C GLU A 396 15.98 13.06 3.90
N ASN A 397 15.00 13.89 3.52
CA ASN A 397 13.69 13.87 4.15
C ASN A 397 12.94 12.56 3.87
N ALA A 398 12.93 12.11 2.61
CA ALA A 398 12.33 10.84 2.22
C ALA A 398 13.07 9.62 2.81
N GLN A 399 14.31 9.75 3.27
CA GLN A 399 15.08 8.65 3.85
C GLN A 399 14.74 8.39 5.33
N LYS A 400 14.07 9.32 6.03
CA LYS A 400 13.70 9.18 7.44
C LYS A 400 12.96 7.87 7.73
N ASP A 401 13.40 7.18 8.79
CA ASP A 401 12.88 5.89 9.27
C ASP A 401 12.92 4.76 8.22
N ARG A 402 13.82 4.85 7.24
CA ARG A 402 14.07 3.81 6.22
C ARG A 402 15.51 3.32 6.28
N PRO A 403 15.81 2.08 5.84
CA PRO A 403 17.17 1.57 5.72
C PRO A 403 18.06 2.51 4.92
N GLU A 404 19.27 2.79 5.43
CA GLU A 404 20.16 3.81 4.89
C GLU A 404 20.39 3.68 3.37
N GLY A 405 20.22 4.80 2.66
CA GLY A 405 20.50 4.90 1.22
C GLY A 405 19.47 4.21 0.30
N ILE A 406 18.47 3.51 0.84
CA ILE A 406 17.51 2.75 0.02
C ILE A 406 16.69 3.64 -0.93
N VAL A 407 16.39 4.89 -0.54
CA VAL A 407 15.66 5.83 -1.40
C VAL A 407 16.50 6.21 -2.62
N ALA A 408 17.78 6.49 -2.41
CA ALA A 408 18.70 6.81 -3.52
C ALA A 408 18.90 5.61 -4.46
N VAL A 409 19.00 4.40 -3.90
CA VAL A 409 19.07 3.14 -4.66
C VAL A 409 17.82 2.95 -5.53
N TRP A 410 16.64 3.14 -4.96
CA TRP A 410 15.37 3.02 -5.68
C TRP A 410 15.25 4.08 -6.78
N LEU A 411 15.57 5.36 -6.50
CA LEU A 411 15.56 6.42 -7.50
C LEU A 411 16.52 6.15 -8.66
N ALA A 412 17.74 5.69 -8.37
CA ALA A 412 18.71 5.32 -9.40
C ALA A 412 18.17 4.17 -10.27
N ALA A 413 17.61 3.13 -9.67
CA ALA A 413 17.01 2.01 -10.40
C ALA A 413 15.84 2.46 -11.29
N SER A 414 14.95 3.31 -10.78
CA SER A 414 13.81 3.87 -11.53
C SER A 414 14.19 4.75 -12.73
N LEU A 415 15.44 5.25 -12.75
CA LEU A 415 16.00 6.06 -13.83
C LEU A 415 17.00 5.27 -14.72
N GLY A 416 17.19 3.98 -14.46
CA GLY A 416 18.17 3.15 -15.19
C GLY A 416 19.62 3.55 -14.94
N GLN A 417 19.90 4.22 -13.81
CA GLN A 417 21.24 4.62 -13.41
C GLN A 417 21.96 3.50 -12.67
N GLN A 418 23.28 3.61 -12.54
CA GLN A 418 24.08 2.63 -11.80
C GLN A 418 23.63 2.58 -10.33
N VAL A 419 23.31 1.38 -9.87
CA VAL A 419 22.88 1.11 -8.49
C VAL A 419 24.04 0.58 -7.66
N ASP A 420 24.14 1.05 -6.42
CA ASP A 420 25.01 0.48 -5.40
C ASP A 420 24.45 -0.87 -4.92
N ALA A 421 24.94 -1.95 -5.54
CA ALA A 421 24.49 -3.32 -5.26
C ALA A 421 24.87 -3.81 -3.84
N GLU A 422 25.84 -3.18 -3.17
CA GLU A 422 26.17 -3.53 -1.78
C GLU A 422 25.12 -2.98 -0.82
N LYS A 423 24.72 -1.71 -1.00
CA LYS A 423 23.62 -1.11 -0.23
C LYS A 423 22.31 -1.86 -0.42
N LEU A 424 21.98 -2.28 -1.64
CA LEU A 424 20.77 -3.06 -1.89
C LEU A 424 20.80 -4.44 -1.22
N ARG A 425 21.97 -5.09 -1.19
CA ARG A 425 22.15 -6.40 -0.53
C ARG A 425 22.05 -6.31 0.99
N ALA A 426 22.38 -5.16 1.58
CA ALA A 426 22.23 -4.91 3.01
C ALA A 426 20.77 -4.76 3.46
N VAL A 427 19.82 -4.55 2.53
CA VAL A 427 18.40 -4.39 2.83
C VAL A 427 17.62 -5.68 2.52
N PRO A 428 16.83 -6.22 3.46
CA PRO A 428 16.04 -7.42 3.23
C PRO A 428 15.12 -7.29 2.00
N PRO A 429 14.97 -8.36 1.20
CA PRO A 429 14.18 -8.32 -0.04
C PRO A 429 12.70 -8.02 0.15
N GLU A 430 12.12 -8.41 1.29
CA GLU A 430 10.76 -8.11 1.72
C GLU A 430 10.51 -6.61 2.02
N TYR A 431 11.57 -5.80 2.10
CA TYR A 431 11.40 -4.37 2.22
C TYR A 431 10.98 -3.80 0.86
N GLY A 432 9.77 -3.24 0.75
CA GLY A 432 9.15 -2.87 -0.53
C GLY A 432 10.06 -2.08 -1.50
N LEU A 433 10.82 -1.09 -1.03
CA LEU A 433 11.74 -0.35 -1.92
C LEU A 433 12.89 -1.22 -2.44
N ALA A 434 13.37 -2.17 -1.65
CA ALA A 434 14.40 -3.10 -2.08
C ALA A 434 13.82 -4.11 -3.10
N GLY A 435 12.59 -4.59 -2.88
CA GLY A 435 11.86 -5.41 -3.86
C GLY A 435 11.71 -4.70 -5.20
N ALA A 436 11.20 -3.47 -5.20
CA ALA A 436 11.04 -2.64 -6.39
C ALA A 436 12.37 -2.37 -7.11
N ALA A 437 13.41 -1.97 -6.38
CA ALA A 437 14.71 -1.70 -6.96
C ALA A 437 15.29 -2.93 -7.69
N ARG A 438 15.09 -4.14 -7.15
CA ARG A 438 15.52 -5.39 -7.83
C ARG A 438 14.74 -5.63 -9.12
N VAL A 439 13.43 -5.40 -9.13
CA VAL A 439 12.61 -5.53 -10.35
C VAL A 439 13.04 -4.51 -11.40
N LEU A 440 13.28 -3.25 -11.01
CA LEU A 440 13.71 -2.17 -11.90
C LEU A 440 15.12 -2.40 -12.46
N MET A 441 16.05 -2.88 -11.64
CA MET A 441 17.38 -3.30 -12.10
C MET A 441 17.27 -4.45 -13.11
N ALA A 442 16.43 -5.44 -12.83
CA ALA A 442 16.21 -6.56 -13.76
C ALA A 442 15.52 -6.11 -15.06
N LEU A 443 14.61 -5.14 -14.99
CA LEU A 443 14.02 -4.47 -16.14
C LEU A 443 15.08 -3.75 -16.97
N ALA A 444 16.09 -3.15 -16.37
CA ALA A 444 17.16 -2.48 -17.11
C ALA A 444 18.05 -3.45 -17.90
N GLU A 445 18.02 -4.75 -17.61
CA GLU A 445 18.77 -5.77 -18.35
C GLU A 445 17.94 -6.26 -19.56
N GLU A 446 16.98 -7.14 -19.34
CA GLU A 446 16.11 -7.74 -20.38
C GLU A 446 14.80 -8.25 -19.75
N PRO A 447 13.72 -8.42 -20.54
CA PRO A 447 12.42 -8.89 -20.06
C PRO A 447 12.45 -10.18 -19.24
N GLU A 448 13.28 -11.16 -19.61
CA GLU A 448 13.35 -12.45 -18.91
C GLU A 448 13.94 -12.32 -17.50
N PHE A 449 14.83 -11.35 -17.27
CA PHE A 449 15.33 -11.06 -15.93
C PHE A 449 14.25 -10.39 -15.10
N ALA A 450 13.52 -9.43 -15.69
CA ALA A 450 12.39 -8.79 -15.04
C ALA A 450 11.30 -9.80 -14.64
N ALA A 451 11.03 -10.80 -15.50
CA ALA A 451 10.08 -11.87 -15.20
C ALA A 451 10.47 -12.66 -13.95
N ARG A 452 11.74 -13.09 -13.85
CA ARG A 452 12.26 -13.80 -12.67
C ARG A 452 12.18 -12.95 -11.41
N ALA A 453 12.55 -11.68 -11.49
CA ALA A 453 12.47 -10.76 -10.36
C ALA A 453 11.01 -10.56 -9.90
N ALA A 454 10.09 -10.32 -10.84
CA ALA A 454 8.66 -10.13 -10.57
C ALA A 454 7.98 -11.40 -10.03
N ALA A 455 8.40 -12.60 -10.46
CA ALA A 455 7.89 -13.85 -9.89
C ALA A 455 8.16 -13.94 -8.38
N SER A 456 9.33 -13.46 -7.94
CA SER A 456 9.76 -13.47 -6.53
C SER A 456 9.35 -12.25 -5.71
N ALA A 457 8.94 -11.16 -6.37
CA ALA A 457 8.57 -9.93 -5.68
C ALA A 457 7.22 -10.08 -4.97
N ASP A 458 7.17 -9.52 -3.77
CA ASP A 458 5.96 -9.41 -2.97
C ASP A 458 5.12 -8.18 -3.37
N PHE A 459 3.93 -8.07 -2.80
CA PHE A 459 3.02 -6.97 -3.07
C PHE A 459 3.60 -5.60 -2.67
N LEU A 460 4.38 -5.53 -1.57
CA LEU A 460 5.01 -4.28 -1.13
C LEU A 460 6.02 -3.75 -2.15
N GLY A 461 6.79 -4.67 -2.76
CA GLY A 461 7.70 -4.36 -3.86
C GLY A 461 6.94 -3.74 -5.03
N PHE A 462 5.85 -4.37 -5.46
CA PHE A 462 5.10 -3.88 -6.60
C PHE A 462 4.41 -2.54 -6.39
N ARG A 463 3.94 -2.24 -5.18
CA ARG A 463 3.34 -0.92 -4.88
C ARG A 463 4.31 0.25 -5.06
N GLN A 464 5.62 0.01 -5.09
CA GLN A 464 6.64 1.04 -5.32
C GLN A 464 7.09 1.11 -6.78
N LEU A 465 6.48 0.34 -7.68
CA LEU A 465 6.60 0.52 -9.13
C LEU A 465 5.50 1.47 -9.60
N ASP A 466 5.82 2.30 -10.57
CA ASP A 466 4.81 3.12 -11.24
C ASP A 466 3.95 2.31 -12.23
N THR A 467 2.85 2.92 -12.66
CA THR A 467 1.90 2.30 -13.61
C THR A 467 2.52 2.04 -14.97
N GLU A 468 3.40 2.94 -15.46
CA GLU A 468 4.17 2.77 -16.71
C GLU A 468 4.96 1.45 -16.70
N THR A 469 5.72 1.19 -15.63
CA THR A 469 6.49 -0.03 -15.41
C THR A 469 5.57 -1.25 -15.35
N GLY A 470 4.47 -1.13 -14.60
CA GLY A 470 3.49 -2.19 -14.46
C GLY A 470 2.87 -2.62 -15.78
N ILE A 471 2.44 -1.67 -16.61
CA ILE A 471 1.87 -1.93 -17.94
C ILE A 471 2.93 -2.47 -18.89
N LEU A 472 4.15 -1.91 -18.91
CA LEU A 472 5.23 -2.38 -19.78
C LEU A 472 5.53 -3.85 -19.51
N LEU A 473 5.72 -4.21 -18.25
CA LEU A 473 6.00 -5.59 -17.84
C LEU A 473 4.81 -6.50 -18.10
N ALA A 474 3.59 -6.08 -17.75
CA ALA A 474 2.39 -6.88 -18.01
C ALA A 474 2.22 -7.21 -19.51
N ALA A 475 2.37 -6.21 -20.36
CA ALA A 475 2.23 -6.36 -21.80
C ALA A 475 3.34 -7.24 -22.38
N GLU A 476 4.58 -7.08 -21.92
CA GLU A 476 5.71 -7.90 -22.38
C GLU A 476 5.58 -9.36 -21.91
N PHE A 477 5.11 -9.61 -20.68
CA PHE A 477 4.83 -10.96 -20.19
C PHE A 477 3.71 -11.64 -20.98
N GLU A 478 2.63 -10.92 -21.30
CA GLU A 478 1.58 -11.45 -22.18
C GLU A 478 2.13 -11.75 -23.59
N ARG A 479 2.99 -10.89 -24.14
CA ARG A 479 3.66 -11.14 -25.44
C ARG A 479 4.53 -12.40 -25.41
N LEU A 480 5.17 -12.68 -24.28
CA LEU A 480 6.00 -13.87 -24.04
C LEU A 480 5.19 -15.11 -23.65
N GLY A 481 3.88 -14.99 -23.42
CA GLY A 481 2.99 -16.10 -23.08
C GLY A 481 2.83 -16.38 -21.58
N ASP A 482 3.33 -15.51 -20.70
CA ASP A 482 3.14 -15.61 -19.26
C ASP A 482 1.93 -14.77 -18.79
N ALA A 483 0.74 -15.30 -19.08
CA ALA A 483 -0.53 -14.69 -18.71
C ALA A 483 -0.67 -14.49 -17.18
N ALA A 484 -0.14 -15.40 -16.38
CA ALA A 484 -0.25 -15.35 -14.92
C ALA A 484 0.54 -14.15 -14.37
N LEU A 485 1.76 -13.95 -14.86
CA LEU A 485 2.58 -12.81 -14.46
C LEU A 485 2.04 -11.49 -15.04
N ALA A 486 1.47 -11.51 -16.26
CA ALA A 486 0.81 -10.35 -16.83
C ALA A 486 -0.37 -9.86 -15.98
N VAL A 487 -1.25 -10.78 -15.56
CA VAL A 487 -2.38 -10.47 -14.66
C VAL A 487 -1.88 -9.96 -13.32
N LYS A 488 -0.89 -10.64 -12.71
CA LYS A 488 -0.28 -10.20 -11.45
C LYS A 488 0.24 -8.77 -11.56
N MET A 489 0.97 -8.43 -12.64
CA MET A 489 1.52 -7.10 -12.86
C MET A 489 0.46 -6.01 -13.03
N LEU A 490 -0.64 -6.29 -13.76
CA LEU A 490 -1.75 -5.34 -13.87
C LEU A 490 -2.46 -5.13 -12.54
N ASP A 491 -2.68 -6.21 -11.78
CA ASP A 491 -3.38 -6.15 -10.50
C ASP A 491 -2.61 -5.36 -9.44
N VAL A 492 -1.27 -5.36 -9.49
CA VAL A 492 -0.44 -4.65 -8.51
C VAL A 492 -0.05 -3.23 -8.96
N SER A 493 -0.04 -2.94 -10.26
CA SER A 493 0.34 -1.62 -10.79
C SER A 493 -0.72 -0.55 -10.58
N ASN A 494 -1.96 -0.94 -10.29
CA ASN A 494 -3.11 -0.04 -10.19
C ASN A 494 -3.39 0.76 -11.49
N ALA A 495 -2.93 0.26 -12.63
CA ALA A 495 -3.20 0.84 -13.94
C ALA A 495 -4.71 0.81 -14.26
N ASP A 496 -5.20 1.85 -14.94
CA ASP A 496 -6.59 1.93 -15.45
C ASP A 496 -6.78 1.07 -16.72
N LEU A 497 -6.24 -0.15 -16.74
CA LEU A 497 -6.25 -1.12 -17.86
C LEU A 497 -6.67 -2.52 -17.37
N GLY A 498 -7.73 -3.08 -17.96
CA GLY A 498 -8.11 -4.47 -17.72
C GLY A 498 -7.24 -5.46 -18.51
N TYR A 499 -7.06 -6.68 -18.01
CA TYR A 499 -6.31 -7.71 -18.72
C TYR A 499 -6.94 -8.07 -20.09
N GLY A 500 -8.27 -8.07 -20.20
CA GLY A 500 -8.96 -8.25 -21.48
C GLY A 500 -8.64 -7.13 -22.50
N GLU A 501 -8.64 -5.87 -22.05
CA GLU A 501 -8.26 -4.73 -22.89
C GLU A 501 -6.79 -4.83 -23.33
N LEU A 502 -5.89 -5.24 -22.44
CA LEU A 502 -4.48 -5.51 -22.79
C LEU A 502 -4.36 -6.56 -23.90
N GLN A 503 -5.07 -7.68 -23.77
CA GLN A 503 -5.06 -8.73 -24.79
C GLN A 503 -5.63 -8.25 -26.12
N ASP A 504 -6.70 -7.47 -26.09
CA ASP A 504 -7.30 -6.93 -27.31
C ASP A 504 -6.38 -5.92 -28.00
N VAL A 505 -5.59 -5.14 -27.24
CA VAL A 505 -4.52 -4.30 -27.79
C VAL A 505 -3.45 -5.15 -28.48
N LEU A 506 -2.88 -6.14 -27.80
CA LEU A 506 -1.81 -6.98 -28.35
C LEU A 506 -2.28 -7.85 -29.53
N ARG A 507 -3.58 -8.11 -29.64
CA ARG A 507 -4.20 -8.81 -30.78
C ARG A 507 -4.62 -7.86 -31.91
N GLY A 508 -4.46 -6.54 -31.73
CA GLY A 508 -4.85 -5.53 -32.72
C GLY A 508 -6.36 -5.33 -32.85
N LYS A 509 -7.16 -5.79 -31.89
CA LYS A 509 -8.61 -5.59 -31.83
C LYS A 509 -8.99 -4.24 -31.23
N LEU A 510 -8.12 -3.69 -30.38
CA LEU A 510 -8.31 -2.40 -29.73
C LEU A 510 -7.09 -1.49 -29.99
N PRO A 511 -7.24 -0.31 -30.59
CA PRO A 511 -6.12 0.60 -30.76
C PRO A 511 -5.75 1.25 -29.41
N VAL A 512 -4.46 1.40 -29.14
CA VAL A 512 -3.95 2.04 -27.90
C VAL A 512 -4.55 3.43 -27.68
N ASP A 513 -4.72 4.21 -28.74
CA ASP A 513 -5.27 5.57 -28.66
C ASP A 513 -6.75 5.63 -28.23
N SER A 514 -7.48 4.51 -28.30
CA SER A 514 -8.86 4.44 -27.77
C SER A 514 -8.93 4.31 -26.25
N LEU A 515 -7.80 3.98 -25.59
CA LEU A 515 -7.69 3.88 -24.15
C LEU A 515 -7.47 5.26 -23.52
N THR A 516 -8.50 6.11 -23.59
CA THR A 516 -8.46 7.53 -23.16
C THR A 516 -8.18 7.75 -21.68
N THR A 517 -8.22 6.70 -20.86
CA THR A 517 -7.90 6.74 -19.44
C THR A 517 -6.42 6.58 -19.16
N LEU A 518 -5.65 6.02 -20.09
CA LEU A 518 -4.22 5.86 -19.93
C LEU A 518 -3.51 7.19 -20.13
N ASP A 519 -2.49 7.43 -19.32
CA ASP A 519 -1.59 8.55 -19.51
C ASP A 519 -0.66 8.34 -20.72
N TRP A 520 0.25 9.29 -20.93
CA TRP A 520 1.18 9.23 -22.07
C TRP A 520 2.25 8.13 -21.90
N GLY A 521 2.72 7.88 -20.68
CA GLY A 521 3.76 6.88 -20.39
C GLY A 521 3.23 5.46 -20.49
N GLU A 522 2.04 5.23 -19.94
CA GLU A 522 1.27 3.99 -20.04
C GLU A 522 1.00 3.60 -21.50
N ARG A 523 0.62 4.55 -22.36
CA ARG A 523 0.46 4.28 -23.80
C ARG A 523 1.79 4.06 -24.50
N ALA A 524 2.84 4.81 -24.15
CA ALA A 524 4.17 4.57 -24.69
C ALA A 524 4.67 3.15 -24.37
N ALA A 525 4.36 2.63 -23.19
CA ALA A 525 4.64 1.24 -22.80
C ALA A 525 3.94 0.22 -23.70
N LEU A 526 2.63 0.39 -23.93
CA LEU A 526 1.88 -0.49 -24.85
C LEU A 526 2.43 -0.40 -26.29
N HIS A 527 2.70 0.81 -26.78
CA HIS A 527 3.27 0.99 -28.11
C HIS A 527 4.66 0.36 -28.26
N LEU A 528 5.49 0.38 -27.21
CA LEU A 528 6.78 -0.29 -27.21
C LEU A 528 6.63 -1.80 -27.37
N VAL A 529 5.73 -2.42 -26.61
CA VAL A 529 5.48 -3.87 -26.73
C VAL A 529 4.91 -4.23 -28.09
N LEU A 530 3.99 -3.41 -28.65
CA LEU A 530 3.50 -3.60 -30.02
C LEU A 530 4.65 -3.51 -31.05
N ALA A 531 5.57 -2.55 -30.91
CA ALA A 531 6.73 -2.43 -31.78
C ALA A 531 7.65 -3.68 -31.71
N ARG A 532 7.89 -4.19 -30.50
CA ARG A 532 8.62 -5.44 -30.26
C ARG A 532 7.89 -6.67 -30.83
N GLN A 533 6.57 -6.68 -30.79
CA GLN A 533 5.75 -7.75 -31.36
C GLN A 533 5.83 -7.76 -32.91
N LEU A 534 5.92 -6.59 -33.55
CA LEU A 534 6.19 -6.50 -34.99
C LEU A 534 7.56 -7.10 -35.33
N ASP A 535 8.59 -6.79 -34.54
CA ASP A 535 9.93 -7.37 -34.71
C ASP A 535 9.95 -8.89 -34.58
N ALA A 536 9.30 -9.43 -33.54
CA ALA A 536 9.18 -10.86 -33.32
C ALA A 536 8.48 -11.59 -34.49
N ARG A 537 7.59 -10.89 -35.20
CA ARG A 537 6.89 -11.37 -36.40
C ARG A 537 7.64 -11.10 -37.70
N GLY A 538 8.82 -10.47 -37.66
CA GLY A 538 9.57 -10.07 -38.86
C GLY A 538 8.90 -8.96 -39.69
N GLN A 539 8.06 -8.13 -39.06
CA GLN A 539 7.37 -7.01 -39.69
C GLN A 539 8.13 -5.68 -39.48
N ASP A 540 7.88 -4.67 -40.33
CA ASP A 540 8.51 -3.35 -40.16
C ASP A 540 7.95 -2.62 -38.92
N SER A 541 8.81 -2.41 -37.93
CA SER A 541 8.48 -1.73 -36.66
C SER A 541 9.08 -0.32 -36.57
N LYS A 542 9.78 0.17 -37.60
CA LYS A 542 10.52 1.45 -37.54
C LYS A 542 9.61 2.63 -37.16
N ALA A 543 8.42 2.69 -37.76
CA ALA A 543 7.43 3.72 -37.45
C ALA A 543 6.89 3.60 -36.01
N ALA A 544 6.66 2.38 -35.54
CA ALA A 544 6.19 2.13 -34.18
C ALA A 544 7.22 2.57 -33.13
N TYR A 545 8.51 2.24 -33.30
CA TYR A 545 9.58 2.72 -32.43
C TYR A 545 9.75 4.25 -32.49
N ALA A 546 9.59 4.87 -33.65
CA ALA A 546 9.65 6.32 -33.77
C ALA A 546 8.50 7.01 -33.00
N LEU A 547 7.30 6.42 -33.01
CA LEU A 547 6.17 6.88 -32.22
C LEU A 547 6.47 6.81 -30.73
N VAL A 548 7.01 5.68 -30.24
CA VAL A 548 7.40 5.52 -28.82
C VAL A 548 8.42 6.57 -28.42
N LYS A 549 9.49 6.75 -29.21
CA LYS A 549 10.54 7.76 -28.93
C LYS A 549 10.01 9.19 -28.87
N LYS A 550 8.95 9.50 -29.62
CA LYS A 550 8.27 10.81 -29.57
C LYS A 550 7.36 10.94 -28.35
N ALA A 551 6.76 9.84 -27.89
CA ALA A 551 5.82 9.82 -26.77
C ALA A 551 6.52 9.85 -25.40
N VAL A 552 7.75 9.34 -25.28
CA VAL A 552 8.52 9.37 -24.03
C VAL A 552 8.88 10.80 -23.64
N LEU A 553 8.27 11.27 -22.54
CA LEU A 553 8.44 12.64 -22.04
C LEU A 553 9.50 12.75 -20.94
N LEU A 554 9.53 11.76 -20.04
CA LEU A 554 10.41 11.71 -18.88
C LEU A 554 11.20 10.39 -18.87
N PRO A 555 12.40 10.33 -18.25
CA PRO A 555 13.10 9.07 -18.02
C PRO A 555 12.27 8.14 -17.13
N GLY A 556 12.25 6.87 -17.47
CA GLY A 556 11.41 5.84 -16.87
C GLY A 556 11.55 4.51 -17.58
N ALA A 557 10.68 3.55 -17.24
CA ALA A 557 10.76 2.17 -17.70
C ALA A 557 10.79 2.04 -19.23
N VAL A 558 9.98 2.81 -19.96
CA VAL A 558 9.95 2.78 -21.43
C VAL A 558 11.26 3.30 -22.02
N SER A 559 11.82 4.38 -21.46
CA SER A 559 13.09 4.93 -21.93
C SER A 559 14.27 3.97 -21.67
N ILE A 560 14.25 3.27 -20.54
CA ILE A 560 15.24 2.27 -20.16
C ILE A 560 15.16 1.08 -21.12
N ALA A 561 13.96 0.54 -21.33
CA ALA A 561 13.74 -0.57 -22.25
C ALA A 561 14.13 -0.21 -23.70
N LEU A 562 13.83 1.02 -24.15
CA LEU A 562 14.26 1.51 -25.47
C LEU A 562 15.79 1.56 -25.63
N GLN A 563 16.52 1.79 -24.53
CA GLN A 563 17.97 1.91 -24.54
C GLN A 563 18.66 0.55 -24.44
N ASN A 564 18.13 -0.34 -23.60
CA ASN A 564 18.86 -1.53 -23.16
C ASN A 564 18.35 -2.84 -23.77
N TRP A 565 17.05 -2.95 -24.07
CA TRP A 565 16.50 -4.23 -24.55
C TRP A 565 16.86 -4.48 -26.01
N ASP A 566 17.36 -5.68 -26.27
CA ASP A 566 17.54 -6.17 -27.62
C ASP A 566 16.20 -6.26 -28.35
N ARG A 567 16.24 -5.96 -29.66
CA ARG A 567 15.08 -6.13 -30.53
C ARG A 567 14.81 -7.62 -30.75
N PRO A 568 13.58 -8.11 -30.57
CA PRO A 568 13.27 -9.52 -30.77
C PRO A 568 13.65 -9.98 -32.19
N LYS A 569 14.24 -11.17 -32.30
CA LYS A 569 14.50 -11.78 -33.60
C LYS A 569 13.22 -12.39 -34.13
N ALA A 570 13.02 -12.33 -35.45
CA ALA A 570 11.91 -13.00 -36.11
C ALA A 570 11.98 -14.50 -35.78
N SER A 571 10.92 -15.01 -35.15
CA SER A 571 10.80 -16.40 -34.77
C SER A 571 9.42 -16.90 -35.18
N ASN A 572 9.36 -18.07 -35.81
CA ASN A 572 8.10 -18.76 -36.08
C ASN A 572 7.59 -19.51 -34.84
N ALA A 573 8.34 -19.49 -33.73
CA ALA A 573 7.91 -20.08 -32.46
C ALA A 573 6.75 -19.26 -31.90
N VAL A 574 5.64 -19.92 -31.60
CA VAL A 574 4.51 -19.30 -30.94
C VAL A 574 4.88 -19.09 -29.47
N ALA A 575 4.38 -18.01 -28.85
CA ALA A 575 4.51 -17.82 -27.40
C ALA A 575 4.01 -19.09 -26.68
N GLY A 576 4.91 -19.77 -25.94
CA GLY A 576 4.66 -21.09 -25.34
C GLY A 576 5.54 -22.24 -25.89
N ASP A 577 6.31 -22.04 -26.97
CA ASP A 577 7.16 -23.08 -27.56
C ASP A 577 8.51 -23.30 -26.86
N SER A 578 8.88 -22.47 -25.87
CA SER A 578 9.99 -22.79 -24.96
C SER A 578 9.47 -23.58 -23.76
N VAL A 579 9.80 -24.87 -23.76
CA VAL A 579 9.64 -25.86 -22.68
C VAL A 579 10.06 -25.29 -21.31
N PRO A 580 9.42 -25.69 -20.19
CA PRO A 580 9.41 -24.96 -18.91
C PRO A 580 10.76 -24.61 -18.30
#